data_AF-A0A9P6ZHK2-F1
#
_entry.id   AF-A0A9P6ZHK2-F1
#
_cell.length_a   1.000
_cell.length_b   1.000
_cell.length_c   1.000
_cell.angle_alpha   90.00
_cell.angle_beta   90.00
_cell.angle_gamma   90.00
#
_symmetry.space_group_name_H-M   'P 1'
#
loop_
_entity.id
_entity.type
_entity.pdbx_description
1 polymer ?
#
loop_
_entity_poly.entity_id
_entity_poly.type
_entity_poly.pdbx_seq_one_letter_code
_entity_poly.pdbx_strand_id
1 'polypeptide(L)'
;WAKPAHREATTKYFKLCCAREELTRLNVEIRRLRTTIHSEQVQTTAVIEDLCLSDPKLADELQRRWHSRAAINAVHLYRLDHIECLPGFSGVRGVGIRVQ
;
A
#
# COMPACT_ATOMS: atom_id res chain seq x y z
N TRP A 1 9.61 27.23 -27.92
CA TRP A 1 10.65 26.77 -26.97
C TRP A 1 11.71 27.83 -26.63
N ALA A 2 11.93 28.85 -27.48
CA ALA A 2 13.02 29.85 -27.29
C ALA A 2 12.77 30.92 -26.19
N LYS A 3 11.52 31.11 -25.73
CA LYS A 3 11.18 32.08 -24.68
C LYS A 3 11.10 31.39 -23.31
N PRO A 4 11.96 31.74 -22.33
CA PRO A 4 12.01 31.07 -21.04
C PRO A 4 10.68 31.06 -20.27
N ALA A 5 9.94 32.18 -20.28
CA ALA A 5 8.66 32.30 -19.58
C ALA A 5 7.60 31.32 -20.10
N HIS A 6 7.52 31.10 -21.42
CA HIS A 6 6.60 30.12 -21.98
C HIS A 6 7.01 28.69 -21.61
N ARG A 7 8.31 28.37 -21.61
CA ARG A 7 8.79 27.06 -21.16
C ARG A 7 8.40 26.80 -19.71
N GLU A 8 8.61 27.78 -18.83
CA GLU A 8 8.27 27.65 -17.42
C GLU A 8 6.76 27.46 -17.21
N ALA A 9 5.94 28.24 -17.90
CA ALA A 9 4.48 28.09 -17.86
C ALA A 9 4.04 26.69 -18.33
N THR A 10 4.60 26.20 -19.45
CA THR A 10 4.31 24.86 -19.98
C THR A 10 4.75 23.76 -18.99
N THR A 11 5.93 23.88 -18.38
CA THR A 11 6.39 22.93 -17.36
C THR A 11 5.46 22.91 -16.15
N LYS A 12 5.03 24.07 -15.65
CA LYS A 12 4.07 24.16 -14.53
C LYS A 12 2.72 23.52 -14.89
N TYR A 13 2.23 23.79 -16.10
CA TYR A 13 0.99 23.21 -16.61
C TYR A 13 1.04 21.68 -16.63
N PHE A 14 2.08 21.09 -17.24
CA PHE A 14 2.17 19.63 -17.31
C PHE A 14 2.42 18.99 -15.93
N LYS A 15 3.17 19.63 -15.03
CA LYS A 15 3.30 19.16 -13.64
C LYS A 15 1.93 19.09 -12.95
N LEU A 16 1.06 20.08 -13.18
CA LEU A 16 -0.29 20.08 -12.64
C LEU A 16 -1.16 18.97 -13.25
N CYS A 17 -1.08 18.75 -14.56
CA CYS A 17 -1.77 17.63 -15.23
C CYS A 17 -1.33 16.28 -14.63
N CYS A 18 -0.02 16.03 -14.56
CA CYS A 18 0.51 14.80 -14.00
C CYS A 18 0.13 14.63 -12.52
N ALA A 19 0.12 15.70 -11.72
CA ALA A 19 -0.30 15.61 -10.33
C ALA A 19 -1.77 15.15 -10.18
N ARG A 20 -2.66 15.59 -11.08
CA ARG A 20 -4.07 15.16 -11.08
C ARG A 20 -4.23 13.68 -11.46
N GLU A 21 -3.48 13.23 -12.45
CA GLU A 21 -3.45 11.81 -12.84
C GLU A 21 -2.88 10.95 -11.71
N GLU A 22 -1.79 11.43 -11.08
CA GLU A 22 -1.13 10.73 -10.00
C GLU A 22 -2.04 10.57 -8.77
N LEU A 23 -2.86 11.57 -8.44
CA LEU A 23 -3.85 11.44 -7.38
C LEU A 23 -4.81 10.28 -7.62
N THR A 24 -5.32 10.14 -8.85
CA THR A 24 -6.21 9.03 -9.23
C THR A 24 -5.49 7.68 -9.12
N ARG A 25 -4.24 7.61 -9.59
CA ARG A 25 -3.42 6.39 -9.51
C ARG A 25 -3.13 6.00 -8.06
N LEU A 26 -2.75 6.96 -7.22
CA LEU A 26 -2.43 6.73 -5.82
C LEU A 26 -3.62 6.17 -5.06
N ASN A 27 -4.85 6.62 -5.32
CA ASN A 27 -6.05 6.04 -4.70
C ASN A 27 -6.17 4.52 -4.95
N VAL A 28 -5.80 4.06 -6.15
CA VAL A 28 -5.81 2.63 -6.50
C VAL A 28 -4.67 1.91 -5.78
N GLU A 29 -3.47 2.47 -5.79
CA GLU A 29 -2.29 1.86 -5.17
C GLU A 29 -2.39 1.77 -3.64
N ILE A 30 -2.99 2.76 -2.98
CA ILE A 30 -3.31 2.76 -1.54
C ILE A 30 -4.17 1.55 -1.20
N ARG A 31 -5.26 1.35 -1.95
CA ARG A 31 -6.19 0.22 -1.75
C ARG A 31 -5.50 -1.11 -2.04
N ARG A 32 -4.70 -1.19 -3.11
CA ARG A 32 -3.93 -2.39 -3.46
C ARG A 32 -2.95 -2.77 -2.37
N LEU A 33 -2.16 -1.81 -1.87
CA LEU A 33 -1.20 -2.06 -0.80
C LEU A 33 -1.89 -2.57 0.46
N ARG A 34 -2.99 -1.94 0.91
CA ARG A 34 -3.76 -2.43 2.06
C ARG A 34 -4.27 -3.86 1.82
N THR A 35 -4.75 -4.15 0.62
CA THR A 35 -5.25 -5.48 0.24
C THR A 35 -4.14 -6.53 0.27
N THR A 36 -2.96 -6.21 -0.25
CA THR A 36 -1.79 -7.09 -0.23
C THR A 36 -1.35 -7.38 1.20
N ILE A 37 -1.25 -6.36 2.06
CA ILE A 37 -0.89 -6.53 3.48
C ILE A 37 -1.90 -7.44 4.19
N HIS A 38 -3.20 -7.17 4.01
CA HIS A 38 -4.25 -7.99 4.62
C HIS A 38 -4.21 -9.44 4.12
N SER A 39 -4.06 -9.64 2.81
CA SER A 39 -3.99 -10.98 2.22
C SER A 39 -2.76 -11.76 2.71
N GLU A 40 -1.59 -11.10 2.76
CA GLU A 40 -0.35 -11.67 3.28
C GLU A 40 -0.53 -12.08 4.74
N GLN A 41 -1.13 -11.22 5.57
CA GLN A 41 -1.41 -11.55 6.97
C GLN A 41 -2.31 -12.77 7.14
N VAL A 42 -3.42 -12.86 6.40
CA VAL A 42 -4.33 -14.00 6.48
C VAL A 42 -3.61 -15.29 6.04
N GLN A 43 -2.89 -15.24 4.92
CA GLN A 43 -2.18 -16.40 4.39
C GLN A 43 -1.05 -16.87 5.31
N THR A 44 -0.20 -15.95 5.77
CA THR A 44 0.94 -16.29 6.63
C THR A 44 0.50 -16.81 8.00
N THR A 45 -0.54 -16.21 8.59
CA THR A 45 -1.04 -16.68 9.90
C THR A 45 -1.61 -18.10 9.79
N ALA A 46 -2.39 -18.38 8.74
CA ALA A 46 -2.93 -19.73 8.50
C ALA A 46 -1.82 -20.77 8.28
N VAL A 47 -0.76 -20.41 7.55
CA VAL A 47 0.41 -21.31 7.37
C VAL A 47 1.15 -21.54 8.68
N ILE A 48 1.33 -20.52 9.52
CA ILE A 48 1.95 -20.69 10.84
C ILE A 48 1.12 -21.64 11.71
N GLU A 49 -0.21 -21.50 11.72
CA GLU A 49 -1.12 -22.38 12.47
C GLU A 49 -1.04 -23.84 12.03
N ASP A 50 -0.99 -24.10 10.72
CA ASP A 50 -0.81 -25.44 10.16
C ASP A 50 0.57 -26.03 10.50
N LEU A 51 1.61 -25.21 10.43
CA LEU A 51 2.98 -25.62 10.79
C LEU A 51 3.14 -25.88 12.28
N CYS A 52 2.39 -25.20 13.15
CA CYS A 52 2.41 -25.51 14.59
C CYS A 52 2.01 -26.97 14.88
N LEU A 53 1.21 -27.59 14.01
CA LEU A 53 0.79 -28.98 14.14
C LEU A 53 1.76 -29.96 13.46
N SER A 54 2.36 -29.57 12.34
CA SER A 54 3.17 -30.45 11.49
C SER A 54 4.68 -30.32 11.69
N ASP A 55 5.20 -29.09 11.83
CA ASP A 55 6.61 -28.77 12.07
C ASP A 55 6.75 -27.50 12.95
N PRO A 56 6.74 -27.67 14.29
CA PRO A 56 6.81 -26.55 15.22
C PRO A 56 8.09 -25.70 15.10
N LYS A 57 9.21 -26.29 14.63
CA LYS A 57 10.47 -25.55 14.46
C LYS A 57 10.38 -24.60 13.28
N LEU A 58 9.77 -25.05 12.19
CA LEU A 58 9.52 -24.21 11.02
C LEU A 58 8.49 -23.13 11.33
N ALA A 59 7.44 -23.45 12.10
CA ALA A 59 6.44 -22.49 12.55
C ALA A 59 7.07 -21.33 13.34
N ASP A 60 7.95 -21.65 14.30
CA ASP A 60 8.66 -20.68 15.14
C ASP A 60 9.57 -19.75 14.30
N GLU A 61 10.30 -20.29 13.33
CA GLU A 61 11.11 -19.48 12.42
C GLU A 61 10.25 -18.58 11.50
N LEU A 62 9.15 -19.11 10.97
CA LEU A 62 8.23 -18.32 10.15
C LEU A 62 7.57 -17.21 10.97
N GLN A 63 7.19 -17.48 12.22
CA GLN A 63 6.62 -16.50 13.13
C GLN A 63 7.61 -15.36 13.45
N ARG A 64 8.89 -15.67 13.70
CA ARG A 64 9.93 -14.64 13.88
C ARG A 64 10.04 -13.71 12.68
N ARG A 65 10.08 -14.27 11.47
CA ARG A 65 10.12 -13.47 10.22
C ARG A 65 8.86 -12.65 10.04
N TRP A 66 7.71 -13.26 10.32
CA TRP A 66 6.42 -12.59 10.25
C TRP A 66 6.33 -11.40 11.18
N HIS A 67 6.81 -11.49 12.43
CA HIS A 67 6.80 -10.35 13.36
C HIS A 67 7.54 -9.12 12.80
N SER A 68 8.70 -9.32 12.18
CA SER A 68 9.46 -8.23 11.57
C SER A 68 8.68 -7.58 10.41
N ARG A 69 8.06 -8.41 9.56
CA ARG A 69 7.23 -7.96 8.44
C ARG A 69 5.96 -7.23 8.92
N ALA A 70 5.29 -7.78 9.93
CA ALA A 70 4.09 -7.23 10.52
C ALA A 70 4.34 -5.84 11.14
N ALA A 71 5.49 -5.64 11.78
CA ALA A 71 5.88 -4.33 12.31
C ALA A 71 6.03 -3.28 11.19
N ILE A 72 6.63 -3.65 10.06
CA ILE A 72 6.74 -2.77 8.88
C ILE A 72 5.35 -2.49 8.29
N ASN A 73 4.53 -3.55 8.15
CA ASN A 73 3.16 -3.44 7.65
C ASN A 73 2.31 -2.54 8.55
N ALA A 74 2.51 -2.54 9.87
CA ALA A 74 1.81 -1.65 10.79
C ALA A 74 2.12 -0.17 10.51
N VAL A 75 3.39 0.17 10.19
CA VAL A 75 3.78 1.53 9.78
C VAL A 75 3.09 1.92 8.47
N HIS A 76 3.01 0.99 7.51
CA HIS A 76 2.29 1.23 6.26
C HIS A 76 0.80 1.46 6.51
N LEU A 77 0.14 0.58 7.26
CA LEU A 77 -1.28 0.69 7.58
C LEU A 77 -1.59 2.03 8.27
N TYR A 78 -0.79 2.43 9.27
CA TYR A 78 -0.91 3.72 9.93
C TYR A 78 -0.87 4.89 8.93
N ARG A 79 0.07 4.87 7.98
CA ARG A 79 0.16 5.92 6.95
C ARG A 79 -1.01 5.89 5.99
N LEU A 80 -1.48 4.70 5.59
CA LEU A 80 -2.64 4.56 4.71
C LEU A 80 -3.91 5.09 5.41
N ASP A 81 -4.09 4.80 6.70
CA ASP A 81 -5.19 5.34 7.51
C ASP A 81 -5.16 6.88 7.52
N HIS A 82 -3.98 7.47 7.74
CA HIS A 82 -3.80 8.93 7.69
C HIS A 82 -4.13 9.52 6.32
N ILE A 83 -3.70 8.88 5.24
CA ILE A 83 -4.02 9.35 3.88
C ILE A 83 -5.52 9.31 3.62
N GLU A 84 -6.20 8.24 4.05
CA GLU A 84 -7.65 8.10 3.90
C GLU A 84 -8.47 9.11 4.73
N CYS A 85 -7.86 9.63 5.80
CA CYS A 85 -8.41 10.70 6.63
C CYS A 85 -8.17 12.10 6.09
N LEU A 86 -7.31 12.29 5.08
CA LEU A 86 -7.03 13.62 4.52
C LEU A 86 -8.28 14.25 3.90
N PRO A 87 -8.54 15.55 4.16
CA PRO A 87 -9.55 16.29 3.41
C PRO A 87 -9.27 16.22 1.91
N GLY A 88 -10.27 15.81 1.13
CA GLY A 88 -10.14 15.65 -0.32
C GLY A 88 -9.66 14.27 -0.79
N PHE A 89 -9.46 13.30 0.12
CA PHE A 89 -9.31 11.90 -0.29
C PHE A 89 -10.55 11.42 -1.04
N SER A 90 -10.35 10.88 -2.25
CA SER A 90 -11.42 10.46 -3.16
C SER A 90 -11.36 8.97 -3.53
N GLY A 91 -10.44 8.21 -2.92
CA GLY A 91 -10.32 6.78 -3.12
C GLY A 91 -11.33 5.96 -2.32
N VAL A 92 -11.34 4.65 -2.56
CA VAL A 92 -12.20 3.71 -1.81
C VAL A 92 -11.43 3.18 -0.60
N ARG A 93 -11.99 3.41 0.59
CA ARG A 93 -11.38 3.00 1.87
C ARG A 93 -11.42 1.50 2.09
N GLY A 94 -10.50 1.03 2.93
CA GLY A 94 -10.46 -0.35 3.41
C GLY A 94 -9.89 -1.35 2.40
N VAL A 95 -10.07 -2.63 2.71
CA VAL A 95 -9.53 -3.76 1.94
C VAL A 95 -10.33 -3.97 0.65
N GLY A 96 -9.63 -4.23 -0.45
CA GLY A 96 -10.20 -4.61 -1.74
C GLY A 96 -10.35 -6.12 -1.89
N ILE A 97 -10.86 -6.53 -3.05
CA ILE A 97 -10.95 -7.95 -3.42
C ILE A 97 -9.73 -8.28 -4.27
N ARG A 98 -8.99 -9.32 -3.88
CA ARG A 98 -7.94 -9.89 -4.71
C ARG A 98 -8.59 -10.76 -5.77
N VAL A 99 -8.52 -10.36 -7.04
CA VAL A 99 -8.92 -11.22 -8.15
C VAL A 99 -7.84 -12.29 -8.30
N GLN A 100 -8.23 -13.56 -8.16
CA GLN A 100 -7.37 -14.73 -8.36
C GLN A 100 -7.20 -15.03 -9.84
#